data_AF-A0A7S6S457-F1
#
_entry.id   AF-A0A7S6S457-F1
#
_cell.length_a   1.000
_cell.length_b   1.000
_cell.length_c   1.000
_cell.angle_alpha   90.00
_cell.angle_beta   90.00
_cell.angle_gamma   90.00
#
_symmetry.space_group_name_H-M   'P 1'
#
loop_
_entity.id
_entity.type
_entity.pdbx_description
1 polymer ?
#
loop_
_entity_poly.entity_id
_entity_poly.type
_entity_poly.pdbx_seq_one_letter_code
_entity_poly.pdbx_strand_id
1 'polypeptide(L)'
;MDLNGDGHVDVISGRYSPGVVTFFAGSTSGFKKGAPIEEIGVDHNEMRTWMACANFADLDGDGDLDMVVGNVSGDVFYNLNTGDAKKPKFGLRRPLMLSTGKPVKVNHKSDPLPVDWDGDGVLDLVVGDEWAGVTFFRGTGQRDGDGLPTFEPGVPIVPGKEKNLVPGFRVRVETADWNNDGKLDLLVGNCEQVGDKLIGNVYVFLRK
;
A
#
# COMPACT_ATOMS: atom_id res chain seq x y z
N MET A 1 -8.80 -0.50 9.11
CA MET A 1 -9.64 -1.34 8.24
C MET A 1 -10.28 -2.44 9.09
N ASP A 2 -11.41 -3.01 8.67
CA ASP A 2 -11.99 -4.23 9.25
C ASP A 2 -11.69 -5.35 8.24
N LEU A 3 -10.61 -6.10 8.47
CA LEU A 3 -10.09 -7.09 7.51
C LEU A 3 -10.90 -8.40 7.55
N ASN A 4 -11.44 -8.74 8.71
CA ASN A 4 -12.21 -9.98 8.90
C ASN A 4 -13.74 -9.75 8.93
N GLY A 5 -14.20 -8.54 8.58
CA GLY A 5 -15.61 -8.19 8.51
C GLY A 5 -16.38 -8.43 9.81
N ASP A 6 -15.72 -8.34 10.96
CA ASP A 6 -16.34 -8.60 12.27
C ASP A 6 -16.97 -7.35 12.91
N GLY A 7 -16.86 -6.21 12.24
CA GLY A 7 -17.37 -4.91 12.68
C GLY A 7 -16.43 -4.18 13.62
N HIS A 8 -15.22 -4.69 13.87
CA HIS A 8 -14.19 -4.01 14.63
C HIS A 8 -13.02 -3.60 13.74
N VAL A 9 -12.42 -2.45 14.07
CA VAL A 9 -11.22 -2.01 13.38
C VAL A 9 -10.06 -2.90 13.78
N ASP A 10 -9.39 -3.45 12.77
CA ASP A 10 -8.17 -4.24 12.86
C ASP A 10 -6.92 -3.39 12.64
N VAL A 11 -5.80 -3.91 13.14
CA VAL A 11 -4.46 -3.34 12.91
C VAL A 11 -3.59 -4.33 12.15
N ILE A 12 -2.86 -3.80 11.18
CA ILE A 12 -1.86 -4.54 10.40
C ILE A 12 -0.48 -3.95 10.67
N SER A 13 0.51 -4.81 10.85
CA SER A 13 1.91 -4.41 10.96
C SER A 13 2.77 -5.24 10.01
N GLY A 14 3.41 -4.56 9.06
CA GLY A 14 4.43 -5.18 8.23
C GLY A 14 5.80 -5.22 8.91
N ARG A 15 6.61 -6.23 8.59
CA ARG A 15 7.94 -6.43 9.17
C ARG A 15 9.04 -6.25 8.13
N TYR A 16 10.15 -5.62 8.52
CA TYR A 16 11.31 -5.41 7.63
C TYR A 16 11.96 -6.72 7.14
N SER A 17 12.20 -7.68 8.04
CA SER A 17 12.69 -9.00 7.68
C SER A 17 12.10 -10.01 8.66
N PRO A 18 11.47 -11.10 8.18
CA PRO A 18 11.50 -11.61 6.81
C PRO A 18 10.25 -11.21 5.99
N GLY A 19 9.78 -9.95 6.13
CA GLY A 19 8.70 -9.45 5.26
C GLY A 19 7.28 -9.85 5.64
N VAL A 20 7.09 -10.38 6.85
CA VAL A 20 5.79 -10.90 7.29
C VAL A 20 4.84 -9.77 7.65
N VAL A 21 3.57 -9.94 7.27
CA VAL A 21 2.46 -9.09 7.72
C VAL A 21 1.80 -9.71 8.95
N THR A 22 1.65 -8.93 10.02
CA THR A 22 1.03 -9.35 11.28
C THR A 22 -0.33 -8.70 11.42
N PHE A 23 -1.34 -9.51 11.69
CA PHE A 23 -2.72 -9.13 11.91
C PHE A 23 -3.05 -9.08 13.41
N PHE A 24 -3.65 -7.98 13.85
CA PHE A 24 -4.14 -7.78 15.21
C PHE A 24 -5.65 -7.53 15.15
N ALA A 25 -6.43 -8.60 15.41
CA ALA A 25 -7.89 -8.52 15.37
C ALA A 25 -8.44 -7.54 16.42
N GLY A 26 -9.30 -6.64 15.97
CA GLY A 26 -10.04 -5.71 16.80
C GLY A 26 -11.07 -6.40 17.70
N SER A 27 -11.48 -5.70 18.75
CA SER A 27 -12.59 -6.07 19.60
C SER A 27 -13.05 -4.87 20.41
N THR A 28 -14.19 -5.00 21.09
CA THR A 28 -14.67 -4.02 22.08
C THR A 28 -13.70 -3.80 23.25
N SER A 29 -12.81 -4.75 23.52
CA SER A 29 -11.81 -4.68 24.60
C SER A 29 -10.40 -4.26 24.13
N GLY A 30 -10.26 -3.84 22.87
CA GLY A 30 -8.98 -3.57 22.23
C GLY A 30 -8.55 -4.70 21.31
N PHE A 31 -7.25 -4.95 21.18
CA PHE A 31 -6.70 -5.85 20.15
C PHE A 31 -6.30 -7.21 20.71
N LYS A 32 -6.60 -8.29 19.97
CA LYS A 32 -6.06 -9.62 20.24
C LYS A 32 -4.55 -9.64 19.99
N LYS A 33 -3.87 -10.63 20.56
CA LYS A 33 -2.46 -10.87 20.26
C LYS A 33 -2.27 -11.07 18.76
N GLY A 34 -1.30 -10.35 18.19
CA GLY A 34 -1.02 -10.41 16.77
C GLY A 34 -0.58 -11.80 16.30
N ALA A 35 -1.04 -12.19 15.12
CA ALA A 35 -0.66 -13.41 14.43
C ALA A 35 -0.17 -13.08 13.01
N PRO A 36 0.79 -13.84 12.46
CA PRO A 36 1.16 -13.68 11.05
C PRO A 36 -0.05 -13.99 10.17
N ILE A 37 -0.19 -13.23 9.10
CA ILE A 37 -1.12 -13.56 8.02
C ILE A 37 -0.59 -14.78 7.27
N GLU A 38 -1.48 -15.73 6.97
CA GLU A 38 -1.12 -16.91 6.16
C GLU A 38 -1.01 -16.51 4.68
N GLU A 39 0.20 -16.56 4.14
CA GLU A 39 0.51 -16.33 2.73
C GLU A 39 1.01 -17.63 2.08
N ILE A 40 0.35 -18.10 1.03
CA ILE A 40 0.71 -19.34 0.34
C ILE A 40 1.90 -19.10 -0.59
N GLY A 41 2.88 -20.02 -0.55
CA GLY A 41 3.99 -20.06 -1.52
C GLY A 41 4.97 -18.89 -1.45
N VAL A 42 4.98 -18.13 -0.36
CA VAL A 42 5.92 -17.03 -0.13
C VAL A 42 7.18 -17.55 0.54
N ASP A 43 8.34 -17.38 -0.11
CA ASP A 43 9.64 -17.56 0.55
C ASP A 43 10.06 -16.25 1.23
N HIS A 44 9.91 -16.22 2.55
CA HIS A 44 10.26 -15.08 3.39
C HIS A 44 11.77 -14.80 3.45
N ASN A 45 12.62 -15.69 2.94
CA ASN A 45 14.07 -15.46 2.87
C ASN A 45 14.48 -14.66 1.62
N GLU A 46 13.59 -14.47 0.64
CA GLU A 46 13.90 -13.69 -0.56
C GLU A 46 13.89 -12.18 -0.29
N MET A 47 14.85 -11.44 -0.85
CA MET A 47 14.85 -9.97 -0.73
C MET A 47 13.59 -9.31 -1.29
N ARG A 48 12.90 -9.96 -2.24
CA ARG A 48 11.64 -9.46 -2.79
C ARG A 48 10.48 -9.53 -1.82
N THR A 49 10.61 -10.32 -0.76
CA THR A 49 9.62 -10.38 0.32
C THR A 49 10.00 -9.50 1.49
N TRP A 50 11.27 -9.06 1.60
CA TRP A 50 11.70 -8.16 2.67
C TRP A 50 10.95 -6.83 2.65
N MET A 51 10.60 -6.41 3.87
CA MET A 51 9.81 -5.25 4.22
C MET A 51 8.44 -5.28 3.57
N ALA A 52 7.46 -5.80 4.30
CA ALA A 52 6.07 -5.63 3.90
C ALA A 52 5.59 -4.23 4.31
N CYS A 53 5.12 -3.47 3.35
CA CYS A 53 4.18 -2.39 3.58
C CYS A 53 2.88 -2.85 2.92
N ALA A 54 1.88 -3.17 3.73
CA ALA A 54 0.67 -3.84 3.26
C ALA A 54 -0.55 -2.93 3.45
N ASN A 55 -1.33 -2.82 2.40
CA ASN A 55 -2.67 -2.26 2.38
C ASN A 55 -3.61 -3.27 1.73
N PHE A 56 -4.92 -3.00 1.76
CA PHE A 56 -5.92 -3.95 1.33
C PHE A 56 -6.99 -3.26 0.51
N ALA A 57 -7.48 -3.96 -0.51
CA ALA A 57 -8.56 -3.54 -1.38
C ALA A 57 -9.20 -4.78 -2.02
N ASP A 58 -10.45 -4.69 -2.43
CA ASP A 58 -11.09 -5.68 -3.28
C ASP A 58 -10.53 -5.54 -4.70
N LEU A 59 -9.53 -6.35 -5.04
CA LEU A 59 -8.84 -6.26 -6.32
C LEU A 59 -9.59 -7.03 -7.39
N ASP A 60 -10.14 -8.21 -7.11
CA ASP A 60 -10.82 -9.02 -8.13
C ASP A 60 -12.33 -8.77 -8.24
N GLY A 61 -12.91 -8.00 -7.33
CA GLY A 61 -14.32 -7.58 -7.33
C GLY A 61 -15.27 -8.59 -6.70
N ASP A 62 -14.76 -9.52 -5.89
CA ASP A 62 -15.57 -10.56 -5.24
C ASP A 62 -16.16 -10.12 -3.89
N GLY A 63 -15.79 -8.93 -3.41
CA GLY A 63 -16.32 -8.29 -2.20
C GLY A 63 -15.57 -8.65 -0.93
N ASP A 64 -14.47 -9.39 -1.00
CA ASP A 64 -13.53 -9.54 0.09
C ASP A 64 -12.24 -8.73 -0.12
N LEU A 65 -11.41 -8.60 0.92
CA LEU A 65 -10.21 -7.76 0.87
C LEU A 65 -8.98 -8.57 0.50
N ASP A 66 -8.39 -8.24 -0.64
CA ASP A 66 -7.09 -8.72 -1.08
C ASP A 66 -5.96 -7.89 -0.47
N MET A 67 -4.76 -8.47 -0.41
CA MET A 67 -3.59 -7.78 0.10
C MET A 67 -2.76 -7.19 -1.04
N VAL A 68 -2.46 -5.89 -0.94
CA VAL A 68 -1.47 -5.18 -1.77
C VAL A 68 -0.23 -4.93 -0.94
N VAL A 69 0.93 -5.41 -1.37
CA VAL A 69 2.16 -5.40 -0.58
C VAL A 69 3.37 -4.87 -1.36
N GLY A 70 4.03 -3.87 -0.79
CA GLY A 70 5.31 -3.36 -1.25
C GLY A 70 6.51 -4.13 -0.70
N ASN A 71 7.69 -3.89 -1.24
CA ASN A 71 8.96 -4.46 -0.80
C ASN A 71 10.10 -3.44 -0.81
N VAL A 72 11.26 -3.83 -0.27
CA VAL A 72 12.49 -2.99 -0.28
C VAL A 72 13.03 -2.67 -1.67
N SER A 73 12.71 -3.48 -2.67
CA SER A 73 13.15 -3.30 -4.06
C SER A 73 12.26 -2.34 -4.88
N GLY A 74 11.16 -1.84 -4.28
CA GLY A 74 10.21 -0.95 -4.94
C GLY A 74 9.17 -1.66 -5.81
N ASP A 75 9.12 -2.99 -5.81
CA ASP A 75 8.08 -3.76 -6.50
C ASP A 75 6.76 -3.69 -5.72
N VAL A 76 5.63 -3.68 -6.42
CA VAL A 76 4.31 -3.81 -5.79
C VAL A 76 3.69 -5.14 -6.20
N PHE A 77 3.27 -5.91 -5.20
CA PHE A 77 2.62 -7.20 -5.37
C PHE A 77 1.19 -7.16 -4.86
N TYR A 78 0.44 -8.18 -5.22
CA TYR A 78 -0.78 -8.57 -4.55
C TYR A 78 -0.70 -10.02 -4.09
N ASN A 79 -1.56 -10.35 -3.14
CA ASN A 79 -1.99 -11.70 -2.83
C ASN A 79 -3.51 -11.69 -2.77
N LEU A 80 -4.18 -12.47 -3.62
CA LEU A 80 -5.64 -12.61 -3.54
C LEU A 80 -6.01 -13.29 -2.23
N ASN A 81 -7.12 -12.88 -1.65
CA ASN A 81 -7.76 -13.69 -0.63
C ASN A 81 -8.43 -14.89 -1.31
N THR A 82 -8.08 -16.07 -0.83
CA THR A 82 -8.57 -17.37 -1.30
C THR A 82 -9.42 -18.06 -0.23
N GLY A 83 -9.64 -17.37 0.90
CA GLY A 83 -10.48 -17.79 1.99
C GLY A 83 -11.88 -17.20 1.86
N ASP A 84 -12.34 -16.54 2.91
CA ASP A 84 -13.54 -15.72 2.89
C ASP A 84 -13.29 -14.42 3.65
N ALA A 85 -14.20 -13.45 3.53
CA ALA A 85 -14.10 -12.16 4.20
C ALA A 85 -13.94 -12.23 5.74
N LYS A 86 -14.30 -13.35 6.39
CA LYS A 86 -14.18 -13.54 7.85
C LYS A 86 -12.93 -14.29 8.28
N LYS A 87 -12.39 -15.11 7.38
CA LYS A 87 -11.20 -15.93 7.59
C LYS A 87 -10.31 -15.81 6.36
N PRO A 88 -9.69 -14.63 6.18
CA PRO A 88 -8.88 -14.38 5.01
C PRO A 88 -7.69 -15.34 4.97
N LYS A 89 -7.40 -15.85 3.78
CA LYS A 89 -6.26 -16.72 3.50
C LYS A 89 -5.64 -16.27 2.19
N PHE A 90 -4.42 -15.77 2.22
CA PHE A 90 -3.85 -15.11 1.06
C PHE A 90 -3.09 -16.09 0.16
N GLY A 91 -3.44 -16.07 -1.12
CA GLY A 91 -2.86 -16.88 -2.17
C GLY A 91 -1.42 -16.51 -2.52
N LEU A 92 -0.97 -16.97 -3.69
CA LEU A 92 0.40 -16.72 -4.16
C LEU A 92 0.66 -15.22 -4.36
N ARG A 93 1.84 -14.77 -3.94
CA ARG A 93 2.30 -13.40 -4.20
C ARG A 93 2.62 -13.21 -5.68
N ARG A 94 1.98 -12.25 -6.33
CA ARG A 94 2.14 -11.93 -7.76
C ARG A 94 2.31 -10.43 -7.98
N PRO A 95 3.05 -9.99 -9.01
CA PRO A 95 3.22 -8.56 -9.26
C PRO A 95 1.89 -7.94 -9.70
N LEU A 96 1.60 -6.73 -9.21
CA LEU A 96 0.60 -5.87 -9.86
C LEU A 96 1.16 -5.36 -11.19
N MET A 97 0.28 -5.21 -12.18
CA MET A 97 0.69 -4.99 -13.56
C MET A 97 0.19 -3.65 -14.10
N LEU A 98 1.06 -3.00 -14.88
CA LEU A 98 0.69 -1.89 -15.73
C LEU A 98 -0.04 -2.40 -16.97
N SER A 99 -0.86 -1.55 -17.60
CA SER A 99 -1.50 -1.81 -18.89
C SER A 99 -0.50 -2.10 -20.03
N THR A 100 0.76 -1.71 -19.83
CA THR A 100 1.88 -2.03 -20.73
C THR A 100 2.41 -3.47 -20.59
N GLY A 101 1.88 -4.26 -19.65
CA GLY A 101 2.34 -5.61 -19.34
C GLY A 101 3.63 -5.66 -18.48
N LYS A 102 4.08 -4.52 -17.95
CA LYS A 102 5.22 -4.45 -17.01
C LYS A 102 4.72 -4.41 -15.57
N PRO A 103 5.49 -4.93 -14.59
CA PRO A 103 5.15 -4.79 -13.17
C PRO A 103 5.11 -3.32 -12.72
N VAL A 104 4.20 -3.02 -11.80
CA VAL A 104 4.20 -1.77 -11.04
C VAL A 104 5.46 -1.71 -10.19
N LYS A 105 6.20 -0.61 -10.31
CA LYS A 105 7.48 -0.43 -9.61
C LYS A 105 7.79 1.05 -9.38
N VAL A 106 8.34 1.35 -8.21
CA VAL A 106 8.88 2.67 -7.82
C VAL A 106 10.36 2.58 -7.43
N ASN A 107 10.95 3.72 -7.07
CA ASN A 107 12.38 3.84 -6.72
C ASN A 107 12.69 3.34 -5.31
N HIS A 108 13.02 2.06 -5.16
CA HIS A 108 13.26 1.41 -3.86
C HIS A 108 12.04 1.49 -2.92
N LYS A 109 11.99 0.65 -1.88
CA LYS A 109 10.99 0.64 -0.80
C LYS A 109 9.60 1.14 -1.23
N SER A 110 8.78 0.27 -1.82
CA SER A 110 7.40 0.62 -2.14
C SER A 110 6.52 0.58 -0.89
N ASP A 111 5.65 1.58 -0.76
CA ASP A 111 4.51 1.56 0.16
C ASP A 111 3.25 1.90 -0.64
N PRO A 112 2.50 0.88 -1.08
CA PRO A 112 1.33 1.05 -1.94
C PRO A 112 0.08 1.40 -1.14
N LEU A 113 -0.70 2.36 -1.62
CA LEU A 113 -2.03 2.72 -1.14
C LEU A 113 -3.03 2.55 -2.31
N PRO A 114 -3.82 1.47 -2.34
CA PRO A 114 -4.93 1.32 -3.28
C PRO A 114 -6.09 2.23 -2.84
N VAL A 115 -6.54 3.13 -3.72
CA VAL A 115 -7.58 4.13 -3.43
C VAL A 115 -8.10 4.73 -4.74
N ASP A 116 -9.37 5.10 -4.83
CA ASP A 116 -9.88 5.97 -5.91
C ASP A 116 -9.44 7.41 -5.60
N TRP A 117 -8.20 7.76 -5.97
CA TRP A 117 -7.62 9.04 -5.57
C TRP A 117 -8.10 10.18 -6.47
N ASP A 118 -8.31 9.89 -7.76
CA ASP A 118 -8.76 10.89 -8.70
C ASP A 118 -10.28 11.11 -8.70
N GLY A 119 -11.05 10.22 -8.08
CA GLY A 119 -12.49 10.33 -7.86
C GLY A 119 -13.32 9.94 -9.08
N ASP A 120 -12.75 9.18 -10.02
CA ASP A 120 -13.44 8.71 -11.22
C ASP A 120 -14.21 7.39 -11.02
N GLY A 121 -14.16 6.82 -9.81
CA GLY A 121 -14.82 5.57 -9.46
C GLY A 121 -14.01 4.32 -9.82
N VAL A 122 -12.77 4.48 -10.30
CA VAL A 122 -11.84 3.39 -10.60
C VAL A 122 -10.79 3.32 -9.50
N LEU A 123 -10.42 2.09 -9.10
CA LEU A 123 -9.34 1.90 -8.13
C LEU A 123 -8.00 2.34 -8.73
N ASP A 124 -7.39 3.35 -8.12
CA ASP A 124 -6.01 3.77 -8.42
C ASP A 124 -5.01 3.18 -7.42
N LEU A 125 -3.74 3.50 -7.64
CA LEU A 125 -2.65 3.18 -6.71
C LEU A 125 -1.74 4.39 -6.51
N VAL A 126 -1.61 4.84 -5.27
CA VAL A 126 -0.62 5.84 -4.85
C VAL A 126 0.51 5.14 -4.12
N VAL A 127 1.77 5.34 -4.53
CA VAL A 127 2.91 4.61 -3.97
C VAL A 127 3.98 5.57 -3.46
N GLY A 128 4.28 5.49 -2.15
CA GLY A 128 5.41 6.17 -1.54
C GLY A 128 6.71 5.36 -1.66
N ASP A 129 7.85 6.01 -1.90
CA ASP A 129 9.15 5.35 -2.11
C ASP A 129 10.19 5.62 -0.99
N GLU A 130 11.39 5.03 -1.12
CA GLU A 130 12.48 5.23 -0.14
C GLU A 130 12.95 6.68 -0.08
N TRP A 131 12.90 7.42 -1.18
CA TRP A 131 13.58 8.70 -1.34
C TRP A 131 12.62 9.88 -1.39
N ALA A 132 11.58 9.77 -0.57
CA ALA A 132 10.51 10.74 -0.43
C ALA A 132 9.72 11.03 -1.72
N GLY A 133 9.75 10.11 -2.68
CA GLY A 133 8.89 10.16 -3.85
C GLY A 133 7.49 9.63 -3.55
N VAL A 134 6.51 10.21 -4.24
CA VAL A 134 5.12 9.74 -4.29
C VAL A 134 4.74 9.64 -5.76
N THR A 135 4.39 8.44 -6.21
CA THR A 135 4.01 8.15 -7.60
C THR A 135 2.55 7.71 -7.65
N PHE A 136 1.78 8.30 -8.55
CA PHE A 136 0.40 7.92 -8.82
C PHE A 136 0.32 7.06 -10.07
N PHE A 137 -0.38 5.94 -9.95
CA PHE A 137 -0.69 5.03 -11.03
C PHE A 137 -2.21 5.02 -11.17
N ARG A 138 -2.69 5.67 -12.22
CA ARG A 138 -4.13 5.74 -12.50
C ARG A 138 -4.67 4.36 -12.86
N GLY A 139 -5.81 3.97 -12.28
CA GLY A 139 -6.56 2.80 -12.68
C GLY A 139 -7.11 2.97 -14.10
N THR A 140 -7.01 1.93 -14.92
CA THR A 140 -7.48 2.01 -16.31
C THR A 140 -8.96 1.67 -16.47
N GLY A 141 -9.60 1.17 -15.41
CA GLY A 141 -10.92 0.53 -15.45
C GLY A 141 -10.92 -0.82 -16.17
N GLN A 142 -9.77 -1.27 -16.68
CA GLN A 142 -9.60 -2.57 -17.35
C GLN A 142 -9.00 -3.58 -16.38
N ARG A 143 -9.43 -4.84 -16.56
CA ARG A 143 -8.90 -5.99 -15.84
C ARG A 143 -8.00 -6.83 -16.75
N ASP A 144 -6.97 -7.45 -16.18
CA ASP A 144 -6.13 -8.40 -16.90
C ASP A 144 -6.81 -9.76 -17.08
N GLY A 145 -6.08 -10.74 -17.65
CA GLY A 145 -6.60 -12.08 -17.90
C GLY A 145 -6.94 -12.89 -16.63
N ASP A 146 -6.39 -12.47 -15.48
CA ASP A 146 -6.69 -13.06 -14.17
C ASP A 146 -7.79 -12.28 -13.43
N GLY A 147 -8.36 -11.24 -14.05
CA GLY A 147 -9.41 -10.42 -13.46
C GLY A 147 -8.90 -9.29 -12.56
N LEU A 148 -7.60 -8.99 -12.52
CA LEU A 148 -7.03 -7.96 -11.63
C LEU A 148 -7.00 -6.58 -12.31
N PRO A 149 -7.07 -5.47 -11.54
CA PRO A 149 -6.97 -4.12 -12.10
C PRO A 149 -5.62 -3.90 -12.75
N THR A 150 -5.61 -3.19 -13.88
CA THR A 150 -4.39 -2.72 -14.52
C THR A 150 -4.26 -1.21 -14.42
N PHE A 151 -3.02 -0.74 -14.29
CA PHE A 151 -2.73 0.67 -14.07
C PHE A 151 -1.96 1.31 -15.24
N GLU A 152 -2.16 2.60 -15.47
CA GLU A 152 -1.33 3.39 -16.38
C GLU A 152 0.10 3.53 -15.85
N PRO A 153 1.09 3.83 -16.73
CA PRO A 153 2.44 4.18 -16.28
C PRO A 153 2.42 5.30 -15.22
N GLY A 154 3.18 5.09 -14.15
CA GLY A 154 3.15 5.98 -12.99
C GLY A 154 3.64 7.40 -13.29
N VAL A 155 2.94 8.37 -12.71
CA VAL A 155 3.27 9.80 -12.76
C VAL A 155 3.76 10.24 -11.38
N PRO A 156 5.01 10.72 -11.24
CA PRO A 156 5.50 11.28 -9.98
C PRO A 156 4.71 12.55 -9.61
N ILE A 157 4.07 12.56 -8.44
CA ILE A 157 3.40 13.75 -7.88
C ILE A 157 4.36 14.49 -6.97
N VAL A 158 5.08 13.75 -6.15
CA VAL A 158 6.26 14.25 -5.42
C VAL A 158 7.48 13.59 -6.05
N PRO A 159 8.27 14.32 -6.85
CA PRO A 159 9.50 13.77 -7.42
C PRO A 159 10.50 13.45 -6.29
N GLY A 160 10.83 12.17 -6.13
CA GLY A 160 11.80 11.73 -5.13
C GLY A 160 13.16 12.42 -5.32
N LYS A 161 13.91 12.58 -4.23
CA LYS A 161 15.18 13.35 -4.15
C LYS A 161 15.06 14.88 -4.23
N GLU A 162 13.88 15.43 -4.50
CA GLU A 162 13.64 16.88 -4.34
C GLU A 162 13.45 17.23 -2.87
N LYS A 163 14.57 17.48 -2.19
CA LYS A 163 14.60 17.83 -0.75
C LYS A 163 13.75 19.04 -0.36
N ASN A 164 13.31 19.84 -1.34
CA ASN A 164 12.56 21.07 -1.10
C ASN A 164 11.05 20.83 -0.95
N LEU A 165 10.51 19.69 -1.42
CA LEU A 165 9.08 19.37 -1.33
C LEU A 165 8.79 18.48 -0.12
N VAL A 166 9.43 17.31 -0.09
CA VAL A 166 9.41 16.39 1.04
C VAL A 166 10.85 15.98 1.29
N PRO A 167 11.52 16.51 2.35
CA PRO A 167 12.87 16.08 2.69
C PRO A 167 12.87 14.62 3.19
N GLY A 168 14.05 14.06 3.45
CA GLY A 168 14.16 12.75 4.09
C GLY A 168 13.89 11.54 3.19
N PHE A 169 13.39 10.47 3.80
CA PHE A 169 13.28 9.12 3.24
C PHE A 169 12.14 8.31 3.88
N ARG A 170 11.84 7.14 3.31
CA ARG A 170 10.83 6.15 3.74
C ARG A 170 9.43 6.74 3.86
N VAL A 171 8.94 7.33 2.78
CA VAL A 171 7.63 7.95 2.81
C VAL A 171 6.53 6.90 3.02
N ARG A 172 5.53 7.29 3.82
CA ARG A 172 4.23 6.65 3.96
C ARG A 172 3.18 7.63 3.45
N VAL A 173 2.19 7.12 2.71
CA VAL A 173 1.14 7.96 2.12
C VAL A 173 -0.20 7.52 2.66
N GLU A 174 -1.04 8.50 3.00
CA GLU A 174 -2.45 8.33 3.34
C GLU A 174 -3.26 9.40 2.62
N THR A 175 -4.57 9.18 2.48
CA THR A 175 -5.47 10.15 1.84
C THR A 175 -6.62 10.53 2.75
N ALA A 176 -7.02 11.80 2.72
CA ALA A 176 -8.24 12.26 3.35
C ALA A 176 -8.73 13.54 2.66
N ASP A 177 -10.03 13.80 2.69
CA ASP A 177 -10.55 15.14 2.41
C ASP A 177 -10.20 16.06 3.60
N TRP A 178 -8.99 16.62 3.58
CA TRP A 178 -8.42 17.31 4.73
C TRP A 178 -8.99 18.71 4.89
N ASN A 179 -9.31 19.36 3.78
CA ASN A 179 -9.85 20.71 3.74
C ASN A 179 -11.38 20.77 3.58
N ASN A 180 -12.08 19.63 3.48
CA ASN A 180 -13.51 19.48 3.22
C ASN A 180 -13.95 20.07 1.86
N ASP A 181 -13.15 19.90 0.82
CA ASP A 181 -13.49 20.31 -0.55
C ASP A 181 -14.06 19.19 -1.43
N GLY A 182 -14.18 17.99 -0.87
CA GLY A 182 -14.70 16.80 -1.55
C GLY A 182 -13.65 16.07 -2.40
N LYS A 183 -12.38 16.47 -2.36
CA LYS A 183 -11.27 15.78 -3.02
C LYS A 183 -10.36 15.15 -1.97
N LEU A 184 -9.77 14.00 -2.32
CA LEU A 184 -8.78 13.35 -1.46
C LEU A 184 -7.43 14.07 -1.57
N ASP A 185 -7.02 14.69 -0.46
CA ASP A 185 -5.69 15.28 -0.26
C ASP A 185 -4.67 14.20 0.13
N LEU A 186 -3.39 14.46 -0.13
CA LEU A 186 -2.32 13.54 0.26
C LEU A 186 -1.69 13.96 1.60
N LEU A 187 -1.62 13.00 2.53
CA LEU A 187 -0.87 13.09 3.77
C LEU A 187 0.38 12.24 3.62
N VAL A 188 1.54 12.89 3.65
CA VAL A 188 2.83 12.26 3.37
C VAL A 188 3.68 12.32 4.64
N GLY A 189 3.79 11.17 5.31
CA GLY A 189 4.69 11.00 6.45
C GLY A 189 6.10 10.60 5.99
N ASN A 190 7.14 11.13 6.62
CA ASN A 190 8.53 10.80 6.29
C ASN A 190 9.40 10.65 7.54
N CYS A 191 10.65 10.22 7.34
CA CYS A 191 11.71 10.44 8.32
C CYS A 191 12.90 11.16 7.69
N GLU A 192 13.53 12.05 8.44
CA GLU A 192 14.65 12.89 7.99
C GLU A 192 15.77 12.87 9.02
N GLN A 193 17.00 12.85 8.54
CA GLN A 193 18.17 12.99 9.39
C GLN A 193 18.57 14.47 9.52
N VAL A 194 18.51 14.99 10.75
CA VAL A 194 18.92 16.36 11.10
C VAL A 194 20.03 16.28 12.14
N GLY A 195 21.27 16.46 11.70
CA GLY A 195 22.47 16.17 12.50
C GLY A 195 22.49 14.69 12.91
N ASP A 196 22.61 14.44 14.21
CA ASP A 196 22.63 13.07 14.78
C ASP A 196 21.23 12.54 15.13
N LYS A 197 20.16 13.28 14.80
CA LYS A 197 18.78 12.91 15.12
C LYS A 197 18.03 12.45 13.89
N LEU A 198 17.20 11.42 14.07
CA LEU A 198 16.11 11.08 13.16
C LEU A 198 14.84 11.77 13.67
N ILE A 199 14.26 12.61 12.82
CA ILE A 199 12.96 13.23 13.03
C ILE A 199 11.97 12.70 12.01
N GLY A 200 10.67 12.85 12.29
CA GLY A 200 9.61 12.55 11.33
C GLY A 200 8.70 13.77 11.18
N ASN A 201 8.21 14.00 9.96
CA ASN A 201 7.24 15.03 9.66
C ASN A 201 6.05 14.42 8.92
N VAL A 202 4.95 15.15 8.89
CA VAL A 202 3.79 14.87 8.03
C VAL A 202 3.51 16.12 7.22
N TYR A 203 3.48 15.97 5.90
CA TYR A 203 3.16 17.02 4.94
C TYR A 203 1.75 16.79 4.40
N VAL A 204 1.00 17.88 4.20
CA VAL A 204 -0.33 17.83 3.59
C VAL A 204 -0.27 18.51 2.24
N PHE A 205 -0.61 17.79 1.18
CA PHE A 205 -0.72 18.31 -0.18
C PHE A 205 -2.19 18.38 -0.57
N LEU A 206 -2.69 19.61 -0.69
CA LEU A 206 -4.07 19.85 -1.09
C LEU A 206 -4.26 19.56 -2.58
N ARG A 207 -5.26 18.75 -2.91
CA ARG A 207 -5.65 18.45 -4.28
C ARG A 207 -6.50 19.62 -4.81
N LYS A 208 -6.06 20.26 -5.90
CA LYS A 208 -6.74 21.42 -6.48
C LYS A 208 -7.83 21.06 -7.46
#